data_AF-A0A3D2SN62-F1
#
_entry.id   AF-A0A3D2SN62-F1
#
_cell.length_a   1.000
_cell.length_b   1.000
_cell.length_c   1.000
_cell.angle_alpha   90.00
_cell.angle_beta   90.00
_cell.angle_gamma   90.00
#
_symmetry.space_group_name_H-M   'P 1'
#
loop_
_entity.id
_entity.type
_entity.pdbx_description
1 polymer ?
#
loop_
_entity_poly.entity_id
_entity_poly.type
_entity_poly.pdbx_seq_one_letter_code
_entity_poly.pdbx_strand_id
1 'polypeptide(L)'
;MSIIDIGGQVREGEELNVVAVENWLKQQGIVLAGEAKVTQYTGGASNWTYRLQYDNLDLILRRPPVGTKAKSAHDMAREYLVQKNLAQSYPVVPEMIALCQDESVIGCDFYVMKRIEGIIPRAKLPPELNFSEQDV
;
A
#
# COMPACT_ATOMS: atom_id res chain seq x y z
N MET A 1 -20.89 -7.31 -7.15
CA MET A 1 -19.79 -6.83 -6.27
C MET A 1 -18.62 -6.50 -7.17
N SER A 2 -17.81 -5.49 -6.83
CA SER A 2 -16.56 -5.24 -7.58
C SER A 2 -15.65 -6.47 -7.47
N ILE A 3 -15.15 -6.96 -8.60
CA ILE A 3 -14.17 -8.06 -8.64
C ILE A 3 -12.79 -7.55 -8.17
N ILE A 4 -12.56 -6.24 -8.31
CA ILE A 4 -11.35 -5.54 -7.86
C ILE A 4 -11.49 -5.24 -6.36
N ASP A 5 -10.41 -5.50 -5.62
CA ASP A 5 -10.34 -5.21 -4.20
C ASP A 5 -10.35 -3.70 -3.95
N ILE A 6 -11.24 -3.26 -3.04
CA ILE A 6 -11.45 -1.85 -2.73
C ILE A 6 -11.18 -1.60 -1.24
N GLY A 7 -10.48 -0.50 -0.97
CA GLY A 7 -10.34 0.02 0.38
C GLY A 7 -11.67 0.61 0.88
N GLY A 8 -11.93 0.46 2.18
CA GLY A 8 -13.06 1.07 2.86
C GLY A 8 -12.67 2.34 3.61
N GLN A 9 -13.54 2.74 4.53
CA GLN A 9 -13.26 3.80 5.50
C GLN A 9 -12.01 3.45 6.32
N VAL A 10 -11.18 4.45 6.60
CA VAL A 10 -10.03 4.30 7.50
C VAL A 10 -10.55 3.99 8.90
N ARG A 11 -9.94 3.00 9.56
CA ARG A 11 -10.26 2.64 10.94
C ARG A 11 -10.03 3.83 11.88
N GLU A 12 -10.92 3.97 12.85
CA GLU A 12 -10.82 5.00 13.88
C GLU A 12 -9.50 4.86 14.67
N GLY A 13 -8.77 5.96 14.83
CA GLY A 13 -7.46 5.99 15.50
C GLY A 13 -6.28 5.57 14.62
N GLU A 14 -6.54 5.20 13.37
CA GLU A 14 -5.55 4.79 12.38
C GLU A 14 -5.51 5.74 11.17
N GLU A 15 -6.01 6.96 11.33
CA GLU A 15 -5.98 8.01 10.32
C GLU A 15 -4.54 8.43 9.99
N LEU A 16 -4.32 8.79 8.73
CA LEU A 16 -3.04 9.34 8.28
C LEU A 16 -3.04 10.85 8.42
N ASN A 17 -1.91 11.42 8.84
CA ASN A 17 -1.62 12.82 8.58
C ASN A 17 -1.29 12.99 7.08
N VAL A 18 -2.33 13.15 6.26
CA VAL A 18 -2.22 13.21 4.79
C VAL A 18 -1.28 14.31 4.34
N VAL A 19 -1.34 15.48 4.97
CA VAL A 19 -0.48 16.63 4.64
C VAL A 19 1.00 16.30 4.87
N ALA A 20 1.34 15.62 5.97
CA ALA A 20 2.71 15.20 6.23
C ALA A 20 3.22 14.20 5.18
N VAL A 21 2.38 13.20 4.81
CA VAL A 21 2.71 12.23 3.77
C VAL A 21 2.88 12.89 2.40
N GLU A 22 2.00 13.81 2.02
CA GLU A 22 2.10 14.56 0.76
C GLU A 22 3.38 15.39 0.69
N ASN A 23 3.70 16.12 1.76
CA ASN A 23 4.91 16.93 1.82
C ASN A 23 6.16 16.05 1.69
N TRP A 24 6.17 14.91 2.38
CA TRP A 24 7.25 13.95 2.26
C TRP A 24 7.36 13.37 0.84
N LEU A 25 6.25 12.97 0.20
CA LEU A 25 6.25 12.49 -1.19
C LEU A 25 6.80 13.53 -2.17
N LYS A 26 6.42 14.81 -2.00
CA LYS A 26 6.95 15.92 -2.81
C LYS A 26 8.46 16.10 -2.62
N GLN A 27 8.97 15.91 -1.40
CA GLN A 27 10.43 15.91 -1.13
C GLN A 27 11.17 14.75 -1.81
N GLN A 28 10.49 13.62 -2.05
CA GLN A 28 11.05 12.50 -2.84
C GLN A 28 11.01 12.76 -4.36
N GLY A 29 10.58 13.96 -4.80
CA GLY A 29 10.46 14.33 -6.21
C GLY A 29 9.17 13.85 -6.89
N ILE A 30 8.18 13.40 -6.11
CA ILE A 30 6.90 12.95 -6.66
C ILE A 30 5.99 14.14 -6.89
N VAL A 31 5.50 14.29 -8.12
CA VAL A 31 4.52 15.30 -8.49
C VAL A 31 3.12 14.76 -8.19
N LEU A 32 2.39 15.43 -7.31
CA LEU A 32 1.03 15.08 -6.92
C LEU A 32 0.04 16.13 -7.45
N ALA A 33 -1.06 15.67 -8.05
CA ALA A 33 -2.13 16.53 -8.56
C ALA A 33 -3.47 16.21 -7.87
N GLY A 34 -4.20 17.26 -7.49
CA GLY A 34 -5.47 17.14 -6.78
C GLY A 34 -5.33 16.82 -5.29
N GLU A 35 -6.46 16.59 -4.63
CA GLU A 35 -6.54 16.20 -3.22
C GLU A 35 -6.48 14.67 -3.08
N ALA A 36 -5.71 14.19 -2.10
CA ALA A 36 -5.62 12.76 -1.84
C ALA A 36 -6.94 12.17 -1.34
N LYS A 37 -7.49 11.19 -2.08
CA LYS A 37 -8.54 10.31 -1.58
C LYS A 37 -7.90 9.13 -0.86
N VAL A 38 -8.12 9.04 0.44
CA VAL A 38 -7.55 7.99 1.29
C VAL A 38 -8.58 6.93 1.62
N THR A 39 -8.23 5.67 1.37
CA THR A 39 -9.01 4.51 1.79
C THR A 39 -8.10 3.47 2.43
N GLN A 40 -8.64 2.59 3.25
CA GLN A 40 -7.85 1.56 3.95
C GLN A 40 -8.34 0.16 3.59
N TYR A 41 -7.40 -0.74 3.31
CA TYR A 41 -7.71 -2.15 3.11
C TYR A 41 -7.89 -2.85 4.46
N THR A 42 -8.87 -3.75 4.52
CA THR A 42 -9.25 -4.44 5.77
C THR A 42 -8.61 -5.82 5.92
N GLY A 43 -8.08 -6.39 4.84
CA GLY A 43 -7.44 -7.71 4.84
C GLY A 43 -6.03 -7.69 5.45
N GLY A 44 -5.81 -8.51 6.48
CA GLY A 44 -4.54 -8.64 7.19
C GLY A 44 -4.44 -7.74 8.42
N ALA A 45 -3.77 -8.23 9.47
CA ALA A 45 -3.62 -7.52 10.75
C ALA A 45 -2.15 -7.20 11.11
N SER A 46 -1.19 -7.61 10.27
CA SER A 46 0.24 -7.40 10.54
C SER A 46 0.66 -5.96 10.24
N ASN A 47 0.26 -5.40 9.10
CA ASN A 47 0.54 -4.02 8.72
C ASN A 47 -0.70 -3.41 8.07
N TRP A 48 -0.89 -2.10 8.22
CA TRP A 48 -1.96 -1.38 7.56
C TRP A 48 -1.56 -1.01 6.13
N THR A 49 -2.52 -1.17 5.22
CA THR A 49 -2.38 -0.83 3.81
C THR A 49 -3.43 0.22 3.47
N TYR A 50 -2.97 1.38 3.03
CA TYR A 50 -3.80 2.50 2.61
C TYR A 50 -3.62 2.72 1.12
N ARG A 51 -4.70 3.10 0.44
CA ARG A 51 -4.63 3.66 -0.91
C ARG A 51 -4.62 5.17 -0.81
N LEU A 52 -3.67 5.80 -1.48
CA LEU A 52 -3.61 7.25 -1.69
C LEU A 52 -3.87 7.50 -3.18
N GLN A 53 -5.09 7.89 -3.50
CA GLN A 53 -5.48 8.19 -4.88
C GLN A 53 -5.43 9.70 -5.12
N TYR A 54 -4.62 10.09 -6.09
CA TYR A 54 -4.51 11.45 -6.64
C TYR A 54 -5.05 11.45 -8.07
N ASP A 55 -5.18 12.63 -8.68
CA ASP A 55 -5.68 12.74 -10.06
C ASP A 55 -4.70 12.13 -11.08
N ASN A 56 -3.40 12.15 -10.78
CA ASN A 56 -2.34 11.69 -11.67
C ASN A 56 -1.64 10.40 -11.22
N LEU A 57 -1.89 9.93 -9.99
CA LEU A 57 -1.19 8.81 -9.38
C LEU A 57 -2.10 7.98 -8.46
N ASP A 58 -1.88 6.68 -8.45
CA ASP A 58 -2.57 5.75 -7.55
C ASP A 58 -1.53 4.94 -6.77
N LEU A 59 -1.46 5.22 -5.48
CA LEU A 59 -0.37 4.77 -4.62
C LEU A 59 -0.89 3.91 -3.47
N ILE A 60 -0.03 3.03 -2.98
CA ILE A 60 -0.24 2.25 -1.76
C ILE A 60 0.78 2.68 -0.73
N LEU A 61 0.30 3.06 0.47
CA LEU A 61 1.12 3.28 1.65
C LEU A 61 0.97 2.09 2.60
N ARG A 62 2.10 1.57 3.10
CA ARG A 62 2.11 0.53 4.14
C ARG A 62 2.85 1.01 5.37
N ARG A 63 2.26 0.77 6.55
CA ARG A 63 2.84 1.11 7.86
C ARG A 63 2.40 0.12 8.95
N PRO A 64 3.10 0.02 10.09
CA PRO A 64 2.61 -0.70 11.26
C PRO A 64 1.35 -0.08 11.88
N PRO A 65 0.57 -0.85 12.66
CA PRO A 65 -0.48 -0.29 13.52
C PRO A 65 0.08 0.62 14.62
N VAL A 66 -0.71 1.63 15.01
CA VAL A 66 -0.34 2.56 16.07
C VAL A 66 -0.09 1.80 17.38
N GLY A 67 0.96 2.19 18.11
CA GLY A 67 1.29 1.60 19.41
C GLY A 67 2.06 0.28 19.35
N THR A 68 2.31 -0.25 18.16
CA THR A 68 3.07 -1.51 18.01
C THR A 68 4.57 -1.25 18.12
N LYS A 69 5.23 -1.86 19.12
CA LYS A 69 6.68 -1.67 19.39
C LYS A 69 7.56 -2.87 18.99
N ALA A 70 6.98 -3.95 18.49
CA ALA A 70 7.72 -5.17 18.15
C ALA A 70 8.54 -4.98 16.86
N LYS A 71 9.76 -4.43 16.99
CA LYS A 71 10.64 -4.02 15.89
C LYS A 71 10.89 -5.09 14.80
N SER A 72 10.88 -6.38 15.12
CA SER A 72 11.15 -7.44 14.13
C SER A 72 9.92 -7.84 13.30
N ALA A 73 8.71 -7.73 13.86
CA ALA A 73 7.48 -8.14 13.19
C ALA A 73 7.00 -7.11 12.15
N HIS A 74 7.43 -5.85 12.29
CA HIS A 74 6.99 -4.72 11.46
C HIS A 74 8.16 -3.99 10.78
N ASP A 75 9.15 -4.75 10.30
CA ASP A 75 10.28 -4.20 9.58
C ASP A 75 9.86 -3.77 8.16
N MET A 76 9.37 -2.54 8.06
CA MET A 76 8.92 -1.93 6.81
C MET A 76 10.07 -1.74 5.81
N ALA A 77 11.28 -1.50 6.30
CA ALA A 77 12.47 -1.39 5.48
C ALA A 77 12.80 -2.72 4.79
N ARG A 78 12.72 -3.83 5.51
CA ARG A 78 12.91 -5.17 4.94
C ARG A 78 11.87 -5.48 3.87
N GLU A 79 10.58 -5.22 4.12
CA GLU A 79 9.53 -5.39 3.10
C GLU A 79 9.84 -4.57 1.83
N TYR A 80 10.20 -3.30 1.99
CA TYR A 80 10.53 -2.40 0.87
C TYR A 80 11.75 -2.90 0.09
N LEU A 81 12.85 -3.22 0.78
CA LEU A 81 14.11 -3.63 0.17
C LEU A 81 13.98 -4.96 -0.56
N VAL A 82 13.25 -5.93 0.00
CA VAL A 82 12.99 -7.21 -0.67
C VAL A 82 12.24 -6.97 -1.98
N GLN A 83 11.12 -6.23 -1.97
CA GLN A 83 10.35 -6.00 -3.19
C GLN A 83 11.13 -5.18 -4.22
N LYS A 84 11.84 -4.13 -3.79
CA LYS A 84 12.64 -3.27 -4.68
C LYS A 84 13.73 -4.06 -5.41
N ASN A 85 14.46 -4.92 -4.69
CA ASN A 85 15.52 -5.72 -5.29
C ASN A 85 14.96 -6.87 -6.13
N LEU A 86 13.81 -7.44 -5.73
CA LEU A 86 13.15 -8.52 -6.47
C LEU A 86 12.66 -8.08 -7.85
N ALA A 87 12.33 -6.79 -8.03
CA ALA A 87 11.87 -6.24 -9.31
C ALA A 87 12.83 -6.50 -10.48
N GLN A 88 14.13 -6.66 -10.22
CA GLN A 88 15.13 -6.97 -11.26
C GLN A 88 14.93 -8.35 -11.90
N SER A 89 14.42 -9.31 -11.14
CA SER A 89 14.23 -10.70 -11.58
C SER A 89 12.77 -11.10 -11.69
N TYR A 90 11.85 -10.33 -11.10
CA TYR A 90 10.42 -10.61 -11.08
C TYR A 90 9.63 -9.31 -11.29
N PRO A 91 9.51 -8.81 -12.53
CA PRO A 91 9.01 -7.46 -12.85
C PRO A 91 7.48 -7.32 -12.74
N VAL A 92 6.81 -8.26 -12.06
CA VAL A 92 5.38 -8.19 -11.73
C VAL A 92 5.12 -7.72 -10.29
N VAL A 93 6.18 -7.45 -9.52
CA VAL A 93 6.06 -6.76 -8.22
C VAL A 93 5.68 -5.29 -8.43
N PRO A 94 5.04 -4.64 -7.43
CA PRO A 94 4.79 -3.21 -7.46
C PRO A 94 6.06 -2.39 -7.63
N GLU A 95 5.95 -1.29 -8.37
CA GLU A 95 7.01 -0.29 -8.42
C GLU A 95 7.14 0.39 -7.05
N MET A 96 8.27 0.19 -6.40
CA MET A 96 8.56 0.77 -5.09
C MET A 96 8.94 2.25 -5.24
N ILE A 97 8.13 3.15 -4.70
CA ILE A 97 8.34 4.60 -4.83
C ILE A 97 9.40 5.08 -3.85
N ALA A 98 9.15 4.95 -2.54
CA ALA A 98 10.06 5.44 -1.51
C ALA A 98 9.81 4.77 -0.15
N LEU A 99 10.86 4.74 0.68
CA LEU A 99 10.84 4.28 2.07
C LEU A 99 11.13 5.48 2.97
N CYS A 100 10.31 5.68 4.00
CA CYS A 100 10.54 6.65 5.06
C CYS A 100 10.92 5.91 6.34
N GLN A 101 12.05 6.28 6.92
CA GLN A 101 12.47 5.83 8.27
C GLN A 101 12.62 7.01 9.24
N ASP A 102 12.14 8.19 8.83
CA ASP A 102 12.04 9.35 9.71
C ASP A 102 10.68 9.29 10.42
N GLU A 103 10.69 8.83 11.68
CA GLU A 103 9.49 8.75 12.51
C GLU A 103 8.84 10.12 12.75
N SER A 104 9.52 11.24 12.49
CA SER A 104 8.90 12.56 12.64
C SER A 104 7.80 12.85 11.61
N VAL A 105 7.73 12.09 10.51
CA VAL A 105 6.75 12.31 9.44
C VAL A 105 5.35 11.82 9.85
N ILE A 106 5.21 10.55 10.27
CA ILE A 106 3.92 9.98 10.73
C ILE A 106 4.04 9.03 11.94
N GLY A 107 5.13 9.12 12.71
CA GLY A 107 5.33 8.36 13.95
C GLY A 107 5.80 6.92 13.77
N CYS A 108 6.18 6.51 12.55
CA CYS A 108 6.67 5.16 12.25
C CYS A 108 7.39 5.10 10.90
N ASP A 109 8.16 4.03 10.67
CA ASP A 109 8.63 3.65 9.35
C ASP A 109 7.43 3.28 8.45
N PHE A 110 7.48 3.72 7.20
CA PHE A 110 6.47 3.39 6.19
C PHE A 110 7.09 3.40 4.80
N TYR A 111 6.43 2.75 3.84
CA TYR A 111 6.82 2.88 2.44
C TYR A 111 5.62 3.13 1.54
N VAL A 112 5.93 3.63 0.35
CA VAL A 112 4.96 3.87 -0.72
C VAL A 112 5.39 3.10 -1.97
N MET A 113 4.40 2.54 -2.66
CA MET A 113 4.56 1.84 -3.94
C MET A 113 3.40 2.20 -4.87
N LYS A 114 3.54 1.96 -6.19
CA LYS A 114 2.40 2.07 -7.11
C LYS A 114 1.35 1.01 -6.80
N ARG A 115 0.08 1.39 -6.90
CA ARG A 115 -1.02 0.42 -6.83
C ARG A 115 -0.99 -0.45 -8.09
N ILE A 116 -1.00 -1.77 -7.89
CA ILE A 116 -1.39 -2.71 -8.94
C ILE A 116 -2.89 -2.90 -8.81
N GLU A 117 -3.63 -2.45 -9.82
CA GLU A 117 -5.05 -2.75 -9.91
C GLU A 117 -5.23 -4.18 -10.44
N GLY A 118 -5.99 -4.98 -9.70
CA GLY A 118 -6.21 -6.37 -10.08
C GLY A 118 -7.13 -7.11 -9.15
N ILE A 119 -7.26 -8.39 -9.43
CA ILE A 119 -8.13 -9.32 -8.73
C ILE A 119 -7.27 -10.09 -7.74
N ILE A 120 -7.69 -10.18 -6.49
CA ILE A 120 -7.00 -10.97 -5.46
C ILE A 120 -7.69 -12.34 -5.38
N PRO A 121 -7.01 -13.43 -5.76
CA PRO A 121 -7.53 -14.78 -5.53
C PRO A 121 -7.75 -15.01 -4.03
N ARG A 122 -9.01 -15.25 -3.63
CA ARG A 122 -9.38 -15.62 -2.26
C ARG A 122 -9.91 -17.05 -2.24
N ALA A 123 -10.25 -17.56 -1.07
CA ALA A 123 -10.75 -18.94 -0.88
C ALA A 123 -11.94 -19.30 -1.79
N LYS A 124 -12.76 -18.31 -2.15
CA LYS A 124 -13.75 -18.43 -3.23
C LYS A 124 -13.34 -17.45 -4.32
N LEU A 125 -12.97 -17.98 -5.48
CA LEU A 125 -12.73 -17.16 -6.65
C LEU A 125 -14.03 -16.49 -7.10
N PRO A 126 -13.98 -15.23 -7.57
CA PRO A 126 -15.12 -14.57 -8.16
C PRO A 126 -15.68 -15.42 -9.32
N PRO A 127 -16.97 -15.77 -9.33
CA PRO A 127 -17.57 -16.56 -10.42
C PRO A 127 -17.45 -15.87 -11.78
N GLU A 128 -17.34 -14.54 -11.79
CA GLU A 128 -17.18 -13.73 -12.99
C GLU A 128 -15.87 -13.99 -13.74
N LEU A 129 -14.88 -14.65 -13.11
CA LEU A 129 -13.61 -15.03 -13.75
C LEU A 129 -13.76 -16.17 -14.76
N ASN A 130 -14.82 -16.99 -14.68
CA ASN A 130 -15.12 -18.09 -15.62
C ASN A 130 -13.93 -18.99 -15.99
N PHE A 131 -13.00 -19.25 -15.07
CA PHE A 131 -11.87 -20.14 -15.35
C PHE A 131 -12.33 -21.55 -15.70
N SER A 132 -11.72 -22.11 -16.74
CA SER A 132 -11.90 -23.48 -17.21
C SER A 132 -10.69 -24.34 -16.86
N GLU A 133 -10.81 -25.67 -16.98
CA GLU A 133 -9.67 -26.59 -16.83
C GLU A 133 -8.52 -26.31 -17.82
N GLN A 134 -8.77 -25.57 -18.91
CA GLN A 134 -7.76 -25.20 -19.90
C GLN A 134 -6.94 -23.97 -19.47
N ASP A 135 -7.38 -23.24 -18.45
CA ASP A 135 -6.73 -22.02 -17.94
C ASP A 135 -5.75 -22.28 -16.77
N VAL A 136 -5.60 -23.55 -16.36
CA VAL A 136 -4.74 -24.02 -15.26
C VAL A 136 -3.58 -24.82 -15.81
#